data_AF-A0A9D8J320-F1
#
_entry.id   AF-A0A9D8J320-F1
#
_cell.length_a   1.000
_cell.length_b   1.000
_cell.length_c   1.000
_cell.angle_alpha   90.00
_cell.angle_beta   90.00
_cell.angle_gamma   90.00
#
_symmetry.space_group_name_H-M   'P 1'
#
loop_
_entity.id
_entity.type
_entity.pdbx_description
1 polymer ?
#
loop_
_entity_poly.entity_id
_entity_poly.type
_entity_poly.pdbx_seq_one_letter_code
_entity_poly.pdbx_strand_id
1 'polypeptide(L)'
;MNVKGLGIAALGILAGCSAPDNADTQQRIALCESVMKKYIVEAKTYERDHQKLIGSCHISQKERSREQWQCVLDAMDQGTKYAEASDRCGTLSPPRK
;
A
#
# COMPACT_ATOMS: atom_id res chain seq x y z
N MET A 1 27.57 -13.66 -45.28
CA MET A 1 26.46 -14.64 -45.41
C MET A 1 26.73 -15.82 -44.49
N ASN A 2 25.74 -16.15 -43.65
CA ASN A 2 25.49 -17.43 -42.96
C ASN A 2 26.50 -17.97 -41.93
N VAL A 3 26.06 -17.97 -40.66
CA VAL A 3 26.05 -19.19 -39.84
C VAL A 3 24.72 -19.28 -39.08
N LYS A 4 24.01 -20.40 -39.27
CA LYS A 4 22.79 -20.84 -38.58
C LYS A 4 23.15 -21.60 -37.30
N GLY A 5 22.25 -21.62 -36.33
CA GLY A 5 22.24 -22.58 -35.21
C GLY A 5 21.80 -21.88 -33.91
N LEU A 6 20.50 -21.79 -33.61
CA LEU A 6 19.67 -22.82 -32.96
C LEU A 6 20.33 -23.40 -31.69
N GLY A 7 19.84 -22.94 -30.52
CA GLY A 7 20.23 -23.46 -29.22
C GLY A 7 19.21 -23.05 -28.16
N ILE A 8 18.14 -23.84 -28.05
CA ILE A 8 17.18 -23.78 -26.94
C ILE A 8 17.90 -24.28 -25.69
N ALA A 9 17.91 -23.46 -24.63
CA ALA A 9 18.15 -23.94 -23.28
C ALA A 9 17.14 -23.26 -22.35
N ALA A 10 15.91 -23.77 -22.38
CA ALA A 10 15.01 -23.67 -21.24
C ALA A 10 15.53 -24.63 -20.16
N LEU A 11 16.01 -24.08 -19.05
CA LEU A 11 16.19 -24.84 -17.81
C LEU A 11 15.57 -24.00 -16.71
N GLY A 12 14.34 -24.38 -16.38
CA GLY A 12 13.59 -23.83 -15.28
C GLY A 12 14.25 -24.17 -13.94
N ILE A 13 14.26 -23.17 -13.07
CA ILE A 13 14.12 -23.39 -11.64
C ILE A 13 12.99 -22.46 -11.19
N LEU A 14 11.77 -22.96 -11.32
CA LEU A 14 10.62 -22.47 -10.55
C LEU A 14 10.83 -22.96 -9.11
N ALA A 15 11.50 -22.15 -8.30
CA ALA A 15 11.60 -22.39 -6.87
C ALA A 15 11.16 -21.14 -6.11
N GLY A 16 9.88 -21.12 -5.72
CA GLY A 16 9.41 -20.38 -4.55
C GLY A 16 8.98 -18.93 -4.77
N CYS A 17 8.00 -18.65 -5.63
CA CYS A 17 7.23 -17.41 -5.50
C CYS A 17 6.18 -17.53 -4.38
N SER A 18 6.63 -17.61 -3.12
CA SER A 18 5.76 -17.33 -1.97
C SER A 18 5.67 -15.81 -1.79
N ALA A 19 4.93 -15.13 -2.67
CA ALA A 19 4.88 -13.66 -2.70
C ALA A 19 3.54 -12.96 -3.03
N PRO A 20 2.37 -13.61 -3.26
CA PRO A 20 1.14 -12.83 -3.52
C PRO A 20 0.73 -11.98 -2.31
N ASP A 21 0.71 -12.57 -1.11
CA ASP A 21 0.27 -11.88 0.12
C ASP A 21 1.25 -10.79 0.57
N ASN A 22 2.54 -10.97 0.30
CA ASN A 22 3.56 -10.02 0.77
C ASN A 22 3.55 -8.74 -0.08
N ALA A 23 3.34 -8.85 -1.39
CA ALA A 23 3.32 -7.68 -2.28
C ALA A 23 2.11 -6.76 -2.03
N ASP A 24 0.89 -7.32 -1.90
CA ASP A 24 -0.30 -6.53 -1.57
C ASP A 24 -0.21 -5.89 -0.18
N THR A 25 0.26 -6.67 0.81
CA THR A 25 0.50 -6.16 2.16
C THR A 25 1.48 -4.99 2.17
N GLN A 26 2.62 -5.10 1.47
CA GLN A 26 3.60 -4.03 1.37
C GLN A 26 3.03 -2.77 0.70
N GLN A 27 2.21 -2.94 -0.36
CA GLN A 27 1.53 -1.80 -1.00
C GLN A 27 0.58 -1.10 -0.02
N ARG A 28 -0.20 -1.87 0.75
CA ARG A 28 -1.14 -1.32 1.74
C ARG A 28 -0.41 -0.58 2.86
N ILE A 29 0.71 -1.12 3.34
CA ILE A 29 1.58 -0.44 4.32
C ILE A 29 2.11 0.87 3.72
N ALA A 30 2.68 0.84 2.51
CA ALA A 30 3.26 2.04 1.89
C ALA A 30 2.23 3.17 1.68
N LEU A 31 1.00 2.82 1.30
CA LEU A 31 -0.10 3.78 1.20
C LEU A 31 -0.50 4.33 2.57
N CYS A 32 -0.64 3.46 3.58
CA CYS A 32 -0.91 3.89 4.95
C CYS A 32 0.15 4.86 5.47
N GLU A 33 1.44 4.57 5.27
CA GLU A 33 2.53 5.45 5.70
C GLU A 33 2.47 6.82 5.02
N SER A 34 2.12 6.84 3.74
CA SER A 34 1.94 8.08 2.97
C SER A 34 0.80 8.92 3.52
N VAL A 35 -0.32 8.28 3.87
CA VAL A 35 -1.46 8.93 4.54
C VAL A 35 -1.07 9.44 5.92
N MET A 36 -0.36 8.65 6.74
CA MET A 36 0.08 9.07 8.07
C MET A 36 1.04 10.26 8.02
N LYS A 37 1.96 10.30 7.05
CA LYS A 37 2.85 11.46 6.84
C LYS A 37 2.06 12.74 6.55
N LYS A 38 1.01 12.66 5.73
CA LYS A 38 0.12 13.81 5.48
C LYS A 38 -0.67 14.19 6.72
N TYR A 39 -1.22 13.20 7.43
CA TYR A 39 -1.97 13.43 8.67
C TYR A 39 -1.10 14.12 9.74
N ILE A 40 0.16 13.72 9.88
CA ILE A 40 1.14 14.33 10.78
C ILE A 40 1.27 15.84 10.50
N VAL A 41 1.40 16.22 9.23
CA VAL A 41 1.50 17.63 8.82
C VAL A 41 0.18 18.36 9.06
N GLU A 42 -0.95 17.78 8.66
CA GLU A 42 -2.29 18.35 8.83
C GLU A 42 -2.61 18.62 10.30
N ALA A 43 -2.40 17.62 11.17
CA ALA A 43 -2.74 17.65 12.57
C ALA A 43 -1.65 18.28 13.45
N LYS A 44 -0.51 18.69 12.87
CA LYS A 44 0.64 19.27 13.57
C LYS A 44 1.06 18.42 14.78
N THR A 45 1.18 17.11 14.57
CA THR A 45 1.50 16.17 15.65
C THR A 45 2.93 16.39 16.15
N TYR A 46 3.19 16.06 17.43
CA TYR A 46 4.53 16.15 18.02
C TYR A 46 5.49 15.16 17.38
N GLU A 47 6.75 15.56 17.15
CA GLU A 47 7.77 14.72 16.50
C GLU A 47 7.95 13.35 17.18
N ARG A 48 7.84 13.30 18.51
CA ARG A 48 7.91 12.05 19.28
C ARG A 48 6.86 11.00 18.86
N ASP A 49 5.73 11.45 18.31
CA ASP A 49 4.60 10.60 17.95
C ASP A 49 4.64 10.19 16.47
N HIS A 50 5.51 10.81 15.65
CA HIS A 50 5.55 10.57 14.19
C HIS A 50 5.88 9.12 13.86
N GLN A 51 6.95 8.57 14.46
CA GLN A 51 7.36 7.19 14.24
C GLN A 51 6.30 6.19 14.71
N LYS A 52 5.60 6.50 15.81
CA LYS A 52 4.51 5.66 16.32
C LYS A 52 3.33 5.64 15.36
N LEU A 53 2.94 6.80 14.81
CA LEU A 53 1.86 6.91 13.84
C LEU A 53 2.19 6.15 12.55
N ILE A 54 3.38 6.34 12.00
CA ILE A 54 3.82 5.63 10.78
C ILE A 54 3.94 4.13 11.04
N GLY A 55 4.58 3.74 12.15
CA GLY A 55 4.76 2.33 12.52
C GLY A 55 3.44 1.58 12.77
N SER A 56 2.37 2.29 13.14
CA SER A 56 1.04 1.68 13.30
C SER A 56 0.51 1.04 12.02
N CYS A 57 0.98 1.46 10.84
CA CYS A 57 0.59 0.90 9.55
C CYS A 57 0.92 -0.59 9.39
N HIS A 58 1.97 -1.08 10.05
CA HIS A 58 2.29 -2.51 10.08
C HIS A 58 1.32 -3.32 10.93
N ILE A 59 0.68 -2.69 11.92
CA ILE A 59 -0.30 -3.34 12.81
C ILE A 59 -1.69 -3.29 12.17
N SER A 60 -2.07 -2.14 11.63
CA SER A 60 -3.36 -1.90 10.97
C SER A 60 -3.40 -2.38 9.51
N GLN A 61 -2.36 -3.08 9.05
CA GLN A 61 -2.23 -3.62 7.69
C GLN A 61 -3.34 -4.61 7.29
N LYS A 62 -4.41 -4.83 8.05
CA LYS A 62 -5.58 -5.65 7.67
C LYS A 62 -6.89 -4.87 7.75
N GLU A 63 -6.87 -3.66 8.29
CA GLU A 63 -8.07 -2.86 8.56
C GLU A 63 -8.66 -2.23 7.30
N ARG A 64 -7.83 -1.93 6.30
CA ARG A 64 -8.26 -1.29 5.05
C ARG A 64 -7.64 -1.90 3.81
N SER A 65 -8.41 -2.12 2.74
CA SER A 65 -7.88 -2.56 1.44
C SER A 65 -6.93 -1.52 0.84
N ARG A 66 -6.20 -1.93 -0.21
CA ARG A 66 -5.34 -1.03 -0.96
C ARG A 66 -6.13 0.14 -1.57
N GLU A 67 -7.28 -0.16 -2.15
CA GLU A 67 -8.17 0.82 -2.79
C GLU A 67 -8.72 1.82 -1.77
N GLN A 68 -9.05 1.36 -0.56
CA GLN A 68 -9.49 2.25 0.52
C GLN A 68 -8.36 3.19 0.95
N TRP A 69 -7.12 2.71 1.09
CA TRP A 69 -5.99 3.58 1.40
C TRP A 69 -5.65 4.56 0.28
N GLN A 70 -5.71 4.11 -0.98
CA GLN A 70 -5.52 4.99 -2.13
C GLN A 70 -6.58 6.10 -2.17
N CYS A 71 -7.85 5.76 -1.93
CA CYS A 71 -8.93 6.73 -1.83
C CYS A 71 -8.67 7.80 -0.76
N VAL A 72 -8.17 7.40 0.42
CA VAL A 72 -7.82 8.37 1.48
C VAL A 72 -6.67 9.26 1.04
N LEU A 73 -5.62 8.68 0.44
CA LEU A 73 -4.47 9.43 -0.04
C LEU A 73 -4.87 10.48 -1.09
N ASP A 74 -5.65 10.06 -2.10
CA ASP A 74 -6.13 10.94 -3.18
C ASP A 74 -7.01 12.08 -2.63
N ALA A 75 -7.85 11.78 -1.64
CA ALA A 75 -8.68 12.78 -0.96
C ALA A 75 -7.83 13.83 -0.23
N MET A 76 -6.79 13.39 0.48
CA MET A 76 -5.87 14.29 1.19
C MET A 76 -5.00 15.10 0.23
N ASP A 77 -4.62 14.53 -0.92
CA ASP A 77 -3.96 15.27 -2.00
C ASP A 77 -4.85 16.38 -2.59
N GLN A 78 -6.17 16.21 -2.54
CA GLN A 78 -7.16 17.22 -2.93
C GLN A 78 -7.50 18.20 -1.79
N GLY A 79 -6.86 18.08 -0.62
CA GLY A 79 -7.03 18.98 0.52
C GLY A 79 -8.11 18.55 1.52
N THR A 80 -8.71 17.36 1.38
CA THR A 80 -9.62 16.81 2.39
C THR A 80 -8.84 16.39 3.65
N LYS A 81 -9.41 16.66 4.83
CA LYS A 81 -8.81 16.25 6.11
C LYS A 81 -8.83 14.73 6.28
N TYR A 82 -7.84 14.18 6.98
CA TYR A 82 -7.73 12.74 7.21
C TYR A 82 -9.01 12.11 7.77
N ALA A 83 -9.63 12.72 8.79
CA ALA A 83 -10.82 12.16 9.43
C ALA A 83 -12.00 12.03 8.43
N GLU A 84 -12.23 13.06 7.61
CA GLU A 84 -13.28 13.07 6.59
C GLU A 84 -12.96 12.10 5.43
N ALA A 85 -11.73 12.12 4.94
CA ALA A 85 -11.27 11.20 3.90
C ALA A 85 -11.39 9.73 4.37
N SER A 86 -10.99 9.46 5.61
CA SER A 86 -11.04 8.15 6.25
C SER A 86 -12.47 7.63 6.41
N ASP A 87 -13.41 8.48 6.85
CA ASP A 87 -14.82 8.12 6.99
C ASP A 87 -15.45 7.79 5.63
N ARG A 88 -15.24 8.69 4.64
CA ARG A 88 -15.73 8.53 3.28
C ARG A 88 -15.21 7.25 2.61
N CYS A 89 -13.92 6.98 2.71
CA CYS A 89 -13.27 5.85 2.05
C CYS A 89 -13.40 4.53 2.83
N GLY A 90 -13.71 4.57 4.13
CA GLY A 90 -13.88 3.38 4.98
C GLY A 90 -15.15 2.59 4.71
N THR A 91 -16.16 3.21 4.09
CA THR A 91 -17.45 2.58 3.76
C THR A 91 -17.47 1.81 2.45
N LEU A 92 -16.39 1.90 1.65
CA LEU A 92 -16.18 1.08 0.45
C LEU A 92 -15.92 -0.37 0.88
N SER A 93 -16.95 -1.08 1.34
CA SER A 93 -16.86 -2.50 1.64
C SER A 93 -16.51 -3.27 0.36
N PRO A 94 -15.58 -4.23 0.39
CA PRO A 94 -15.50 -5.20 -0.72
C PRO A 94 -16.85 -5.94 -0.79
N PRO A 95 -17.34 -6.30 -1.99
CA PRO A 95 -18.54 -7.12 -2.10
C PRO A 95 -18.31 -8.40 -1.30
N ARG A 96 -19.15 -8.62 -0.28
CA ARG A 96 -19.25 -9.91 0.39
C ARG A 96 -19.68 -10.92 -0.68
N LYS A 97 -18.76 -11.82 -1.05
CA LYS A 97 -19.12 -13.05 -1.77
C LYS A 97 -19.87 -13.99 -0.84
#